data_AF-A0A061FVR0-F1
#
_entry.id   AF-A0A061FVR0-F1
#
_cell.length_a   1.000
_cell.length_b   1.000
_cell.length_c   1.000
_cell.angle_alpha   90.00
_cell.angle_beta   90.00
_cell.angle_gamma   90.00
#
_symmetry.space_group_name_H-M   'P 1'
#
loop_
_entity.id
_entity.type
_entity.pdbx_description
1 polymer ?
#
loop_
_entity_poly.entity_id
_entity_poly.type
_entity_poly.pdbx_seq_one_letter_code
_entity_poly.pdbx_strand_id
1 'polypeptide(L)' 'MKGRVVEYSNTLKLVKTVDLSDNNLSGEIPKEVTSLAGLQSLNFSHNLLVGRIPDNIGAMVSLECVDL' A
#
# COMPACT_ATOMS: atom_id res chain seq x y z
N MET A 1 -21.44 -11.06 7.82
CA MET A 1 -21.22 -11.21 6.36
C MET A 1 -19.78 -10.81 6.08
N LYS A 2 -18.89 -11.74 5.68
CA LYS A 2 -17.54 -11.37 5.25
C LYS A 2 -17.69 -10.60 3.94
N GLY A 3 -17.13 -9.38 3.89
CA GLY A 3 -17.16 -8.54 2.70
C GLY A 3 -16.58 -9.32 1.50
N ARG A 4 -17.21 -9.14 0.34
CA ARG A 4 -16.72 -9.74 -0.91
C ARG A 4 -15.32 -9.19 -1.17
N VAL A 5 -14.32 -10.06 -1.22
CA VAL A 5 -12.97 -9.69 -1.66
C VAL A 5 -13.09 -9.36 -3.14
N VAL A 6 -13.08 -8.07 -3.46
CA VAL A 6 -13.03 -7.61 -4.85
C VAL A 6 -11.55 -7.52 -5.19
N GLU A 7 -11.07 -8.46 -6.00
CA GLU A 7 -9.75 -8.33 -6.61
C GLU A 7 -9.84 -7.25 -7.70
N TYR A 8 -9.16 -6.13 -7.49
CA TYR A 8 -9.07 -5.06 -8.47
C TYR A 8 -8.06 -5.48 -9.55
N SER A 9 -8.57 -5.93 -10.71
CA SER A 9 -7.75 -6.38 -11.84
C SER A 9 -7.17 -5.24 -12.69
N ASN A 10 -7.65 -4.01 -12.50
CA ASN A 10 -7.13 -2.82 -13.16
C ASN A 10 -6.41 -1.92 -12.15
N THR A 11 -5.11 -1.80 -12.30
CA THR A 11 -4.28 -0.86 -11.53
C THR A 11 -4.69 0.58 -11.82
N LEU A 12 -4.91 1.36 -10.75
CA LEU A 12 -5.05 2.80 -10.85
C LEU A 12 -3.71 3.45 -11.20
N LYS A 13 -3.45 3.65 -12.50
CA LYS A 13 -2.21 4.29 -13.00
C LYS A 13 -2.04 5.75 -12.56
N LEU A 14 -3.09 6.37 -12.02
CA LEU A 14 -3.12 7.78 -11.66
C LEU A 14 -2.85 8.06 -10.17
N VAL A 15 -2.83 7.03 -9.33
CA VAL A 15 -2.57 7.23 -7.89
C VAL A 15 -1.08 7.52 -7.71
N LYS A 16 -0.78 8.73 -7.21
CA LYS A 16 0.58 9.22 -6.96
C LYS A 16 0.95 9.22 -5.49
N THR A 17 0.00 9.52 -4.63
CA THR A 17 0.20 9.59 -3.19
C THR A 17 -0.90 8.82 -2.49
N VAL A 18 -0.52 7.99 -1.53
CA VAL A 18 -1.42 7.33 -0.59
C VAL A 18 -0.95 7.69 0.80
N ASP A 19 -1.75 8.46 1.51
CA ASP A 19 -1.53 8.77 2.91
C ASP A 19 -2.63 8.11 3.75
N LEU A 20 -2.20 7.18 4.60
CA LEU A 20 -3.03 6.43 5.53
C LEU A 20 -2.49 6.56 6.95
N SER A 21 -1.69 7.60 7.24
CA SER A 21 -1.15 7.82 8.57
C SER A 21 -2.24 8.06 9.60
N ASP A 22 -1.90 7.86 10.87
CA ASP A 22 -2.73 8.21 12.03
C ASP A 22 -4.09 7.49 12.01
N ASN A 23 -4.05 6.18 11.72
CA ASN A 23 -5.21 5.32 11.75
C ASN A 23 -4.96 4.12 12.69
N ASN A 24 -6.01 3.34 12.92
CA ASN A 24 -5.94 2.10 13.68
C ASN A 24 -5.83 0.87 12.76
N LEU A 25 -5.19 1.00 11.59
CA LEU A 25 -5.01 -0.13 10.68
C LEU A 25 -4.09 -1.16 11.33
N SER A 26 -4.44 -2.44 11.22
CA SER A 26 -3.71 -3.54 11.83
C SER A 26 -3.62 -4.72 10.88
N GLY A 27 -2.71 -5.65 11.18
CA GLY A 27 -2.34 -6.75 10.28
C GLY A 27 -1.19 -6.36 9.35
N GLU A 28 -1.00 -7.11 8.27
CA GLU A 28 0.12 -6.92 7.34
C GLU A 28 -0.22 -5.95 6.20
N ILE A 29 0.81 -5.31 5.65
CA ILE A 29 0.67 -4.50 4.43
C ILE A 29 0.36 -5.46 3.27
N PRO A 30 -0.77 -5.29 2.55
CA PRO A 30 -1.12 -6.15 1.43
C PRO A 30 -0.12 -5.99 0.28
N LYS A 31 0.33 -7.11 -0.30
CA LYS A 31 1.25 -7.11 -1.45
C LYS A 31 0.68 -6.37 -2.66
N GLU A 32 -0.64 -6.27 -2.74
CA GLU A 32 -1.38 -5.61 -3.79
C GLU A 32 -1.04 -4.11 -3.89
N VAL A 33 -0.53 -3.48 -2.80
CA VAL A 33 -0.05 -2.09 -2.84
C VAL A 33 1.06 -1.90 -3.88
N THR A 34 1.86 -2.95 -4.13
CA THR A 34 2.93 -2.95 -5.13
C THR A 34 2.42 -2.95 -6.57
N SER A 35 1.11 -3.17 -6.77
CA SER A 35 0.47 -3.08 -8.09
C SER A 35 0.29 -1.63 -8.54
N LEU A 36 0.38 -0.63 -7.65
CA LEU A 36 0.21 0.79 -7.95
C LEU A 36 1.45 1.36 -8.66
N ALA A 37 1.61 1.04 -9.95
CA ALA A 37 2.79 1.40 -10.75
C ALA A 37 3.10 2.90 -10.83
N GLY A 38 2.10 3.76 -10.58
CA GLY A 38 2.26 5.22 -10.59
C GLY A 38 2.61 5.84 -9.24
N LEU A 39 2.61 5.06 -8.15
CA LEU A 39 2.74 5.55 -6.78
C LEU A 39 4.15 6.09 -6.51
N GLN A 40 4.20 7.28 -5.93
CA GLN A 40 5.41 8.03 -5.59
C GLN A 40 5.61 8.14 -4.08
N SER A 41 4.53 8.32 -3.32
CA SER A 41 4.58 8.45 -1.87
C SER A 41 3.54 7.55 -1.22
N LEU A 42 4.00 6.79 -0.22
CA LEU A 42 3.19 5.89 0.58
C LEU A 42 3.47 6.12 2.07
N ASN A 43 2.47 6.59 2.80
CA ASN A 43 2.58 6.82 4.24
C ASN A 43 1.61 5.91 5.01
N PHE A 44 2.19 5.01 5.80
CA PHE A 44 1.50 4.10 6.72
C PHE A 44 1.83 4.38 8.19
N SER A 45 2.60 5.42 8.48
CA SER A 45 3.05 5.76 9.84
C SER A 45 1.89 5.92 10.82
N HIS A 46 2.18 5.76 12.11
CA HIS A 46 1.18 5.90 13.17
C HIS A 46 -0.02 4.94 12.99
N ASN A 47 0.25 3.69 12.60
CA ASN A 47 -0.72 2.59 12.59
C ASN A 47 -0.26 1.42 13.49
N LEU A 48 -1.06 0.36 13.53
CA LEU A 48 -0.79 -0.90 14.25
C LEU A 48 -0.42 -2.04 13.29
N LEU A 49 0.18 -1.70 12.14
CA LEU A 49 0.60 -2.64 11.12
C LEU A 49 1.79 -3.47 11.63
N VAL A 50 1.80 -4.75 11.29
CA VAL A 50 2.81 -5.73 11.70
C VAL A 50 3.23 -6.59 10.50
N GLY A 51 4.23 -7.45 10.67
CA GLY A 51 4.69 -8.34 9.60
C GLY A 51 5.79 -7.73 8.75
N ARG A 52 5.93 -8.21 7.51
CA ARG A 52 7.01 -7.80 6.59
C ARG A 52 6.51 -6.78 5.59
N ILE A 53 7.40 -5.88 5.19
CA ILE A 53 7.19 -5.04 4.00
C ILE A 53 7.11 -5.98 2.79
N PRO A 54 6.15 -5.79 1.85
CA PRO A 54 6.04 -6.65 0.67
C PRO A 54 7.33 -6.65 -0.16
N ASP A 55 7.84 -7.84 -0.51
CA ASP A 55 9.12 -8.02 -1.21
C ASP A 55 9.22 -7.20 -2.52
N ASN A 56 8.09 -7.00 -3.20
CA ASN A 56 8.03 -6.26 -4.47
C ASN A 56 8.08 -4.74 -4.32
N ILE A 57 8.12 -4.19 -3.10
CA ILE A 57 8.14 -2.73 -2.91
C ILE A 57 9.38 -2.09 -3.53
N GLY A 58 10.53 -2.79 -3.51
CA GLY A 58 11.77 -2.34 -4.13
C GLY A 58 11.76 -2.34 -5.66
N ALA A 59 10.77 -2.97 -6.28
CA ALA A 59 10.58 -2.98 -7.73
C ALA A 59 9.66 -1.85 -8.24
N MET A 60 9.09 -1.04 -7.33
CA MET A 60 8.18 0.04 -7.70
C MET A 60 8.95 1.23 -8.27
N VAL A 61 9.03 1.30 -9.61
CA VAL A 61 9.85 2.28 -10.35
C VAL A 61 9.51 3.74 -10.10
N SER A 62 8.27 4.04 -9.71
CA SER A 62 7.83 5.41 -9.43
C SER A 62 7.97 5.80 -7.96
N LEU A 63 8.27 4.85 -7.07
CA LEU A 63 8.21 5.07 -5.62
C LEU A 63 9.43 5.85 -5.14
N GLU A 64 9.19 6.97 -4.47
CA GLU A 64 10.21 7.91 -4.01
C GLU A 64 10.34 7.89 -2.49
N CYS A 65 9.23 7.72 -1.76
CA CYS A 65 9.21 7.73 -0.31
C CYS A 65 8.22 6.72 0.28
N VAL A 66 8.63 6.05 1.35
CA VAL A 66 7.80 5.14 2.15
C VAL A 66 8.01 5.43 3.63
N ASP A 67 6.94 5.77 4.33
CA ASP A 67 6.90 5.92 5.79
C ASP A 67 6.02 4.82 6.39
N LEU A 68 6.46 4.18 7.47
CA LEU A 68 5.83 2.99 8.08
C LEU A 68 5.50 3.19 9.55
#